data_AF-A0A7K0MHZ3-F1
#
_entry.id   AF-A0A7K0MHZ3-F1
#
_cell.length_a   1.000
_cell.length_b   1.000
_cell.length_c   1.000
_cell.angle_alpha   90.00
_cell.angle_beta   90.00
_cell.angle_gamma   90.00
#
_symmetry.space_group_name_H-M   'P 1'
#
loop_
_entity.id
_entity.type
_entity.pdbx_description
1 polymer ?
#
loop_
_entity_poly.entity_id
_entity_poly.type
_entity_poly.pdbx_seq_one_letter_code
_entity_poly.pdbx_strand_id
1 'polypeptide(L)'
;MTLVNDFDVPLKISLHLMPQTSRIELGDIGEITLEAHSKTQVLIPVTVIASGTTTVIAEFRNNKGKTFNDISVLTLSLSVISPAVAWFTTGAALMLFLAAVAQSVRRVRRSRR
;
A
#
# COMPACT_ATOMS: atom_id res chain seq x y z
N MET A 1 0.05 9.43 -7.45
CA MET A 1 -0.59 9.71 -8.75
C MET A 1 -0.16 11.08 -9.25
N THR A 2 -0.33 11.39 -10.54
CA THR A 2 0.01 12.71 -11.09
C THR A 2 -1.26 13.39 -11.57
N LEU A 3 -1.50 14.60 -11.09
CA LEU A 3 -2.60 15.46 -11.50
C LEU A 3 -2.03 16.50 -12.48
N VAL A 4 -2.76 16.77 -13.55
CA VAL A 4 -2.36 17.74 -14.58
C VAL A 4 -3.51 18.72 -14.77
N ASN A 5 -3.19 20.01 -14.70
CA ASN A 5 -4.12 21.08 -15.05
C ASN A 5 -3.66 21.73 -16.35
N ASP A 6 -4.32 21.39 -17.46
CA ASP A 6 -4.05 21.99 -18.78
C ASP A 6 -4.90 23.26 -19.05
N PHE A 7 -5.65 23.74 -18.06
CA PHE A 7 -6.44 24.97 -18.18
C PHE A 7 -5.58 26.21 -17.90
N ASP A 8 -5.94 27.33 -18.55
CA ASP A 8 -5.32 28.66 -18.34
C ASP A 8 -5.65 29.29 -16.99
N VAL A 9 -6.45 28.63 -16.16
CA VAL A 9 -6.90 29.13 -14.86
C VAL A 9 -6.53 28.16 -13.73
N PRO A 10 -6.20 28.68 -12.53
CA PRO A 10 -5.99 27.83 -11.36
C PRO A 10 -7.29 27.15 -10.96
N LEU A 11 -7.21 25.85 -10.65
CA LEU A 11 -8.33 25.01 -10.27
C LEU A 11 -8.18 24.55 -8.82
N LYS A 12 -9.22 24.75 -8.03
CA LYS A 12 -9.37 24.11 -6.72
C LYS A 12 -10.24 22.88 -6.87
N ILE A 13 -9.70 21.74 -6.44
CA ILE A 13 -10.37 20.45 -6.55
C ILE A 13 -10.16 19.63 -5.27
N SER A 14 -11.16 18.81 -4.95
CA SER A 14 -11.01 17.71 -4.01
C SER A 14 -11.02 16.40 -4.79
N LEU A 15 -10.20 15.46 -4.33
CA LEU A 15 -10.07 14.16 -4.99
C LEU A 15 -10.84 13.13 -4.19
N HIS A 16 -11.93 12.62 -4.76
CA HIS A 16 -12.72 11.58 -4.14
C HIS A 16 -12.23 10.22 -4.65
N LEU A 17 -11.78 9.39 -3.73
CA LEU A 17 -11.34 8.03 -4.03
C LEU A 17 -12.36 7.03 -3.47
N MET A 18 -12.86 6.16 -4.34
CA MET A 18 -13.86 5.15 -3.99
C MET A 18 -13.26 3.76 -4.26
N PRO A 19 -12.83 3.04 -3.21
CA PRO A 19 -12.33 1.69 -3.38
C PRO A 19 -13.51 0.75 -3.68
N GLN A 20 -13.33 -0.15 -4.65
CA GLN A 20 -14.37 -1.12 -5.01
C GLN A 20 -14.41 -2.35 -4.08
N THR A 21 -13.47 -2.46 -3.14
CA THR A 21 -13.42 -3.55 -2.16
C THR A 21 -13.01 -3.04 -0.79
N SER A 22 -13.38 -3.76 0.27
CA SER A 22 -12.97 -3.46 1.66
C SER A 22 -11.53 -3.89 1.99
N ARG A 23 -10.69 -4.16 0.99
CA ARG A 23 -9.30 -4.63 1.21
C ARG A 23 -8.33 -3.50 1.51
N ILE A 24 -8.74 -2.26 1.25
CA ILE A 24 -7.94 -1.06 1.49
C ILE A 24 -8.78 0.01 2.16
N GLU A 25 -8.12 0.80 2.98
CA GLU A 25 -8.60 2.08 3.45
C GLU A 25 -7.76 3.19 2.81
N LEU A 26 -8.44 4.22 2.31
CA LEU A 26 -7.84 5.39 1.70
C LEU A 26 -7.99 6.56 2.66
N GLY A 27 -6.89 7.24 2.96
CA GLY A 27 -6.96 8.47 3.74
C GLY A 27 -7.50 9.64 2.91
N ASP A 28 -8.07 10.62 3.60
CA ASP A 28 -8.55 11.83 2.96
C ASP A 28 -7.37 12.68 2.48
N ILE A 29 -7.48 13.13 1.25
CA ILE A 29 -6.58 14.06 0.59
C ILE A 29 -7.44 15.28 0.35
N GLY A 30 -7.29 16.26 1.24
CA GLY A 30 -8.12 17.45 1.27
C GLY A 30 -8.03 18.29 -0.02
N GLU A 31 -8.37 19.57 0.08
CA GLU A 31 -8.43 20.43 -1.09
C GLU A 31 -7.04 20.68 -1.70
N ILE A 32 -6.90 20.41 -3.00
CA ILE A 32 -5.67 20.62 -3.77
C ILE A 32 -5.92 21.79 -4.73
N THR A 33 -5.03 22.77 -4.69
CA THR A 33 -5.00 23.85 -5.70
C THR A 33 -4.00 23.48 -6.77
N LEU A 34 -4.46 23.35 -8.01
CA LEU A 34 -3.60 23.23 -9.18
C LEU A 34 -3.53 24.56 -9.89
N GLU A 35 -2.33 25.12 -9.99
CA GLU A 35 -2.07 26.31 -10.79
C GLU A 35 -2.31 26.03 -12.28
N ALA A 36 -2.51 27.08 -13.08
CA ALA A 36 -2.66 26.97 -14.53
C ALA A 36 -1.44 26.28 -15.16
N HIS A 37 -1.65 25.39 -16.13
CA HIS A 37 -0.59 24.64 -16.83
C HIS A 37 0.38 23.88 -15.90
N SER A 38 -0.11 23.40 -14.76
CA SER A 38 0.74 22.77 -13.74
C SER A 38 0.54 21.25 -13.65
N LYS A 39 1.58 20.57 -13.18
CA LYS A 39 1.57 19.14 -12.87
C LYS A 39 1.93 18.94 -11.41
N THR A 40 1.04 18.30 -10.66
CA THR A 40 1.22 18.08 -9.22
C THR A 40 1.16 16.60 -8.92
N GLN A 41 2.22 16.06 -8.31
CA GLN A 41 2.23 14.68 -7.83
C GLN A 41 1.62 14.62 -6.43
N VAL A 42 0.58 13.82 -6.28
CA VAL A 42 -0.13 13.64 -5.00
C VAL A 42 0.13 12.24 -4.47
N LEU A 43 0.52 12.20 -3.20
CA LEU A 43 0.74 10.99 -2.44
C LEU A 43 -0.54 10.66 -1.66
N ILE A 44 -1.14 9.50 -1.97
CA ILE A 44 -2.33 9.03 -1.25
C ILE A 44 -1.84 8.10 -0.15
N PRO A 45 -2.16 8.35 1.12
CA PRO A 45 -1.96 7.37 2.17
C PRO A 45 -2.95 6.21 1.95
N VAL A 46 -2.40 5.01 1.72
CA VAL A 46 -3.18 3.78 1.52
C VAL A 46 -2.83 2.79 2.63
N THR A 47 -3.83 2.35 3.37
CA THR A 47 -3.70 1.27 4.36
C THR A 47 -4.20 -0.03 3.74
N VAL A 48 -3.34 -1.04 3.70
CA VAL A 48 -3.66 -2.34 3.13
C VAL A 48 -4.11 -3.30 4.21
N ILE A 49 -5.35 -3.77 4.12
CA ILE A 49 -5.96 -4.70 5.08
C ILE A 49 -5.75 -6.15 4.63
N ALA A 50 -5.83 -6.40 3.32
CA ALA A 50 -5.70 -7.74 2.75
C ALA A 50 -4.93 -7.75 1.43
N SER A 51 -4.14 -8.81 1.22
CA SER A 51 -3.44 -9.07 -0.05
C SER A 51 -4.41 -9.31 -1.19
N GLY A 52 -4.05 -8.91 -2.41
CA GLY A 52 -4.85 -9.12 -3.62
C GLY A 52 -4.86 -7.89 -4.52
N THR A 53 -5.61 -7.98 -5.62
CA THR A 53 -5.82 -6.86 -6.54
C THR A 53 -7.12 -6.16 -6.19
N THR A 54 -7.11 -4.83 -6.17
CA THR A 54 -8.32 -4.02 -6.02
C THR A 54 -8.29 -2.86 -6.98
N THR A 55 -9.48 -2.44 -7.40
CA THR A 55 -9.68 -1.25 -8.22
C THR A 55 -10.13 -0.10 -7.34
N VAL A 56 -9.61 1.09 -7.62
CA VAL A 56 -10.02 2.35 -7.00
C VAL A 56 -10.49 3.27 -8.10
N ILE A 57 -11.71 3.78 -7.94
CA ILE A 57 -12.25 4.82 -8.80
C ILE A 57 -11.80 6.17 -8.21
N ALA A 58 -11.16 6.99 -9.03
CA ALA A 58 -10.74 8.34 -8.69
C ALA A 58 -11.59 9.34 -9.47
N GLU A 59 -12.28 10.21 -8.74
CA GLU A 59 -13.12 11.26 -9.30
C GLU A 59 -12.71 12.62 -8.75
N PHE A 60 -12.55 13.60 -9.65
CA PHE A 60 -12.36 14.98 -9.23
C PHE A 60 -13.71 15.61 -8.90
N ARG A 61 -13.77 16.32 -7.78
CA ARG A 61 -14.93 17.11 -7.36
C ARG A 61 -14.52 18.57 -7.18
N ASN A 62 -15.30 19.47 -7.73
CA ASN A 62 -15.16 20.90 -7.50
C ASN A 62 -15.72 21.26 -6.10
N ASN A 63 -15.29 22.38 -5.52
CA ASN A 63 -15.84 23.04 -4.32
C ASN A 63 -17.38 23.11 -4.28
N LYS A 64 -18.05 23.07 -5.43
CA LYS A 64 -19.52 23.06 -5.55
C LYS A 64 -20.15 21.66 -5.55
N GLY A 65 -19.39 20.61 -5.25
CA GLY A 65 -19.86 19.22 -5.23
C GLY A 65 -20.07 18.59 -6.61
N LYS A 66 -19.89 19.34 -7.70
CA LYS A 66 -19.99 18.84 -9.06
C LYS A 66 -18.76 17.99 -9.39
N THR A 67 -19.00 16.78 -9.85
CA THR A 67 -17.99 15.86 -10.38
C THR A 67 -17.55 16.33 -11.76
N PHE A 68 -16.24 16.29 -12.01
CA PHE A 68 -15.71 16.39 -13.36
C PHE A 68 -15.99 15.07 -14.08
N ASN A 69 -16.35 15.13 -15.37
CA ASN A 69 -16.87 13.99 -16.13
C ASN A 69 -15.81 12.92 -16.47
N ASP A 70 -14.54 13.16 -16.14
CA ASP A 70 -13.46 12.18 -16.34
C ASP A 70 -13.20 11.37 -15.07
N ILE A 71 -13.59 10.10 -15.14
CA ILE A 71 -13.37 9.09 -14.10
C ILE A 71 -12.06 8.37 -14.41
N SER A 72 -11.12 8.35 -13.46
CA SER A 72 -9.88 7.59 -13.58
C SER A 72 -9.95 6.28 -12.80
N VAL A 73 -9.70 5.17 -13.49
CA VAL A 73 -9.68 3.83 -12.88
C VAL A 73 -8.24 3.46 -12.55
N LEU A 74 -7.93 3.28 -11.26
CA LEU A 74 -6.62 2.88 -10.79
C LEU A 74 -6.66 1.44 -10.27
N THR A 75 -5.84 0.56 -10.86
CA THR A 75 -5.69 -0.83 -10.39
C THR A 75 -4.49 -0.91 -9.45
N LEU A 76 -4.73 -1.35 -8.21
CA LEU A 76 -3.70 -1.52 -7.18
C LEU A 76 -3.46 -3.01 -6.93
N SER A 77 -2.19 -3.42 -6.95
CA SER A 77 -1.76 -4.77 -6.54
C SER A 77 -1.14 -4.70 -5.16
N LEU A 78 -1.70 -5.45 -4.21
CA LEU A 78 -1.40 -5.31 -2.79
C LEU A 78 -0.82 -6.61 -2.24
N SER A 79 0.28 -6.51 -1.52
CA SER A 79 0.90 -7.64 -0.83
C SER A 79 1.04 -7.33 0.65
N VAL A 80 0.24 -7.99 1.48
CA VAL A 80 0.39 -8.00 2.94
C VAL A 80 1.28 -9.18 3.30
N ILE A 81 2.53 -8.90 3.68
CA ILE A 81 3.36 -9.88 4.39
C ILE A 81 3.24 -9.53 5.87
N SER A 82 2.48 -10.33 6.61
CA SER A 82 2.29 -10.09 8.04
C SER A 82 3.63 -10.15 8.79
N PRO A 83 4.00 -9.12 9.59
CA PRO A 83 5.21 -9.14 10.42
C PRO A 83 5.25 -10.36 11.36
N ALA A 84 4.10 -10.87 11.78
CA ALA A 84 4.01 -12.03 12.66
C ALA A 84 4.63 -13.30 12.02
N VAL A 85 4.40 -13.52 10.72
CA VAL A 85 4.90 -14.70 10.00
C VAL A 85 6.43 -14.67 9.89
N ALA A 86 7.01 -13.48 9.76
CA ALA A 86 8.46 -13.30 9.75
C ALA A 86 9.10 -13.67 11.09
N TRP A 87 8.46 -13.31 12.21
CA TRP A 87 8.91 -13.70 13.55
C TRP A 87 8.81 -15.20 13.80
N PHE A 88 7.75 -15.87 13.34
CA PHE A 88 7.64 -17.32 13.41
C PHE A 88 8.75 -18.04 12.62
N THR A 89 9.02 -17.59 11.40
CA THR A 89 10.06 -18.18 10.54
C THR A 89 11.44 -18.00 11.16
N THR A 90 11.74 -16.81 11.67
CA THR A 90 13.03 -16.48 12.30
C THR A 90 13.23 -17.29 13.59
N GLY A 91 12.19 -17.39 14.43
CA GLY A 91 12.23 -18.21 15.64
C GLY A 91 12.45 -19.69 15.35
N ALA A 92 11.76 -20.25 14.35
CA ALA A 92 11.94 -21.64 13.92
C ALA A 92 13.36 -21.90 13.39
N ALA A 93 13.91 -21.00 12.58
CA ALA A 93 15.28 -21.11 12.07
C ALA A 93 16.32 -21.14 13.20
N LEU A 94 16.18 -20.26 14.19
CA LEU A 94 17.03 -20.24 15.39
C LEU A 94 16.90 -21.54 16.19
N MET A 95 15.68 -22.03 16.42
CA MET A 95 15.47 -23.31 17.10
C MET A 95 16.14 -24.48 16.36
N LEU A 96 16.00 -24.55 15.04
CA LEU A 96 16.62 -25.61 14.23
C LEU A 96 18.15 -25.53 14.28
N PHE A 97 18.71 -24.33 14.26
CA PHE A 97 20.15 -24.14 14.36
C PHE A 97 20.70 -24.65 15.71
N LEU A 98 20.03 -24.30 16.82
CA LEU A 98 20.38 -24.80 18.15
C LEU A 98 20.23 -26.31 18.25
N ALA A 99 19.14 -26.88 17.70
CA ALA A 99 18.92 -28.32 17.66
C ALA A 99 20.02 -29.03 16.86
N ALA A 100 20.43 -28.49 15.72
CA ALA A 100 21.51 -29.04 14.91
C ALA A 100 22.86 -29.01 15.63
N VAL A 101 23.18 -27.92 16.33
CA VAL A 101 24.40 -27.84 17.17
C VAL A 101 24.36 -28.87 18.29
N ALA A 102 23.24 -28.97 19.02
CA ALA A 102 23.09 -29.95 20.10
C ALA A 102 23.20 -31.40 19.59
N GLN A 103 22.58 -31.70 18.44
CA GLN A 103 22.69 -33.01 17.78
C GLN A 103 24.12 -33.30 17.33
N SER A 104 24.82 -32.30 16.77
CA SER A 104 26.22 -32.42 16.35
C SER A 104 27.12 -32.81 17.54
N VAL A 105 27.01 -32.08 18.65
CA VAL A 105 27.78 -32.37 19.88
C VAL A 105 27.43 -33.75 20.44
N ARG A 106 26.15 -34.11 20.49
CA ARG A 106 25.70 -35.42 20.97
C ARG A 106 26.24 -36.56 20.09
N ARG A 107 26.27 -36.38 18.77
CA ARG A 107 26.82 -37.35 17.81
C ARG A 107 28.32 -37.56 18.05
N VAL A 108 29.09 -36.47 18.15
CA VAL A 108 30.55 -36.56 18.36
C VAL A 108 30.88 -37.24 19.70
N ARG A 109 30.13 -36.93 20.78
CA ARG A 109 30.32 -37.60 22.08
C ARG A 109 30.00 -39.08 22.05
N ARG A 110 28.95 -39.51 21.34
CA ARG A 110 28.60 -40.93 21.22
C ARG A 110 29.60 -41.72 20.37
N SER A 111 30.26 -41.09 19.40
CA SER A 111 31.28 -41.75 18.58
C SER A 111 32.61 -42.00 19.31
N ARG A 112 32.82 -41.37 20.48
CA ARG A 112 34.04 -41.51 21.28
C ARG A 112 33.89 -42.43 22.50
N ARG A 113 32.67 -42.94 22.75
CA ARG A 113 32.40 -44.04 23.69
C ARG A 113 32.31 -45.33 22.91
#